data_AF-A0A3C0BD68-F1
#
_entry.id   AF-A0A3C0BD68-F1
#
_cell.length_a   1.000
_cell.length_b   1.000
_cell.length_c   1.000
_cell.angle_alpha   90.00
_cell.angle_beta   90.00
_cell.angle_gamma   90.00
#
_symmetry.space_group_name_H-M   'P 1'
#
loop_
_entity.id
_entity.type
_entity.pdbx_description
1 polymer ?
#
loop_
_entity_poly.entity_id
_entity_poly.type
_entity_poly.pdbx_seq_one_letter_code
_entity_poly.pdbx_strand_id
1 'polypeptide(L)'
;EVSVLSRQRTANNHSATHLLHHALRQILGSHVEQKGSYVHPDYLRFDFSHFQKLSEEELSLIENQVNTLIRENNLLEEQREIPVDDALKQGALALFGEKYGDSVRTIRFGPSIELCGGTHVQATGQIGCFKIVSESAIAAGVRRIEAITAERAEQYFNTQLDVLKQIKEMVKNPADVLKGVKNILQENQKLKQQAEHLLHEKIENVSQQLIQEAIQKEEYRLVTSMVNMEPDAAKNLAFRIIQAGTDFLVVLATLHEGKPGIVVALSEAL
;
A
#
# COMPACT_ATOMS: atom_id res chain seq x y z
N GLU A 1 -28.71 13.45 25.44
CA GLU A 1 -27.44 14.12 25.83
C GLU A 1 -26.40 13.91 24.74
N VAL A 2 -25.51 14.88 24.51
CA VAL A 2 -24.45 14.79 23.48
C VAL A 2 -23.15 14.36 24.15
N SER A 3 -22.49 13.33 23.62
CA SER A 3 -21.17 12.89 24.12
C SER A 3 -20.12 13.98 23.90
N VAL A 4 -19.51 14.44 25.00
CA VAL A 4 -18.46 15.49 25.00
C VAL A 4 -17.28 15.07 24.14
N LEU A 5 -16.83 13.82 24.28
CA LEU A 5 -15.70 13.28 23.51
C LEU A 5 -16.01 13.22 22.02
N SER A 6 -17.17 12.70 21.65
CA SER A 6 -17.60 12.62 20.25
C SER A 6 -17.69 14.01 19.62
N ARG A 7 -18.23 14.98 20.37
CA ARG A 7 -18.34 16.36 19.91
C ARG A 7 -16.96 17.01 19.72
N GLN A 8 -16.03 16.82 20.66
CA GLN A 8 -14.67 17.35 20.55
C GLN A 8 -13.94 16.77 19.35
N ARG A 9 -13.98 15.46 19.17
CA ARG A 9 -13.32 14.80 18.03
C ARG A 9 -13.91 15.24 16.68
N THR A 10 -15.24 15.42 16.63
CA THR A 10 -15.91 15.99 15.45
C THR A 10 -15.43 17.41 15.20
N ALA A 11 -15.30 18.25 16.23
CA ALA A 11 -14.78 19.62 16.10
C ALA A 11 -13.33 19.65 15.61
N ASN A 12 -12.47 18.74 16.07
CA ASN A 12 -11.09 18.60 15.59
C ASN A 12 -11.07 18.30 14.09
N ASN A 13 -11.81 17.27 13.65
CA ASN A 13 -11.90 16.88 12.26
C ASN A 13 -12.55 17.97 11.38
N HIS A 14 -13.54 18.69 11.92
CA HIS A 14 -14.18 19.79 11.19
C HIS A 14 -13.19 20.94 10.97
N SER A 15 -12.54 21.45 12.02
CA SER A 15 -11.56 22.51 11.88
C SER A 15 -10.38 22.10 10.99
N ALA A 16 -9.92 20.84 11.06
CA ALA A 16 -8.91 20.32 10.15
C ALA A 16 -9.36 20.31 8.68
N THR A 17 -10.65 20.10 8.41
CA THR A 17 -11.21 20.17 7.05
C THR A 17 -11.06 21.57 6.45
N HIS A 18 -11.26 22.62 7.25
CA HIS A 18 -11.08 24.02 6.80
C HIS A 18 -9.61 24.34 6.48
N LEU A 19 -8.69 23.81 7.30
CA LEU A 19 -7.25 23.95 7.05
C LEU A 19 -6.82 23.16 5.80
N LEU A 20 -7.36 21.96 5.61
CA LEU A 20 -7.12 21.13 4.43
C LEU A 20 -7.61 21.82 3.15
N HIS A 21 -8.82 22.37 3.16
CA HIS A 21 -9.36 23.08 2.00
C HIS A 21 -8.51 24.31 1.63
N HIS A 22 -8.10 25.09 2.63
CA HIS A 22 -7.17 26.20 2.43
C HIS A 22 -5.84 25.71 1.84
N ALA A 23 -5.22 24.67 2.41
CA ALA A 23 -3.94 24.12 1.92
C ALA A 23 -4.03 23.61 0.48
N LEU A 24 -5.11 22.88 0.14
CA LEU A 24 -5.35 22.42 -1.23
C LEU A 24 -5.42 23.59 -2.22
N ARG A 25 -6.13 24.67 -1.87
CA ARG A 25 -6.23 25.85 -2.73
C ARG A 25 -4.92 26.60 -2.89
N GLN A 26 -4.09 26.66 -1.85
CA GLN A 26 -2.78 27.30 -1.92
C GLN A 26 -1.79 26.51 -2.79
N ILE A 27 -1.80 25.18 -2.68
CA ILE A 27 -0.82 24.31 -3.34
C ILE A 27 -1.23 23.99 -4.77
N LEU A 28 -2.50 23.62 -4.98
CA LEU A 28 -2.98 23.18 -6.28
C LEU A 28 -3.54 24.33 -7.11
N GLY A 29 -4.14 25.34 -6.46
CA GLY A 29 -4.72 26.51 -7.10
C GLY A 29 -6.20 26.74 -6.77
N SER A 30 -6.71 27.90 -7.21
CA SER A 30 -8.05 28.38 -6.88
C SER A 30 -9.19 27.62 -7.56
N HIS A 31 -8.91 26.73 -8.50
CA HIS A 31 -9.90 25.84 -9.13
C HIS A 31 -10.35 24.68 -8.24
N VAL A 32 -9.65 24.45 -7.13
CA VAL A 32 -10.07 23.50 -6.09
C VAL A 32 -11.30 24.07 -5.40
N GLU A 33 -12.43 23.41 -5.61
CA GLU A 33 -13.71 23.69 -4.96
C GLU A 33 -14.18 22.44 -4.23
N GLN A 34 -14.76 22.61 -3.05
CA GLN A 34 -15.42 21.52 -2.35
C GLN A 34 -16.57 20.95 -3.21
N LYS A 35 -16.60 19.63 -3.36
CA LYS A 35 -17.70 18.87 -3.99
C LYS A 35 -18.44 17.96 -2.99
N GLY A 36 -17.93 17.85 -1.77
CA GLY A 36 -18.52 17.06 -0.70
C GLY A 36 -17.64 17.10 0.55
N SER A 37 -18.25 16.98 1.72
CA SER A 37 -17.52 16.86 2.98
C SER A 37 -18.31 16.00 3.95
N TYR A 38 -17.60 15.18 4.73
CA TYR A 38 -18.18 14.41 5.81
C TYR A 38 -17.21 14.39 7.00
N VAL A 39 -17.74 14.73 8.18
CA VAL A 39 -16.97 14.80 9.40
C VAL A 39 -17.56 13.83 10.42
N HIS A 40 -16.76 12.84 10.81
CA HIS A 40 -17.08 11.86 11.85
C HIS A 40 -16.13 12.07 13.04
N PRO A 41 -16.44 11.63 14.27
CA PRO A 41 -15.48 11.63 15.37
C PRO A 41 -14.16 10.92 15.06
N ASP A 42 -14.17 9.94 14.17
CA ASP A 42 -12.98 9.10 13.94
C ASP A 42 -12.18 9.48 12.69
N TYR A 43 -12.79 10.19 11.73
CA TYR A 43 -12.16 10.55 10.47
C TYR A 43 -12.93 11.70 9.79
N LEU A 44 -12.30 12.32 8.80
CA LEU A 44 -12.94 13.23 7.85
C LEU A 44 -12.75 12.74 6.42
N ARG A 45 -13.69 13.14 5.56
CA ARG A 45 -13.61 12.98 4.11
C ARG A 45 -13.84 14.33 3.47
N PHE A 46 -12.99 14.68 2.52
CA PHE A 46 -13.09 15.94 1.79
C PHE A 46 -12.99 15.67 0.29
N ASP A 47 -14.05 16.02 -0.42
CA ASP A 47 -14.15 15.85 -1.86
C ASP A 47 -13.95 17.19 -2.54
N PHE A 48 -13.09 17.24 -3.55
CA PHE A 48 -12.71 18.48 -4.22
C PHE A 48 -12.56 18.31 -5.73
N SER A 49 -12.76 19.39 -6.48
CA SER A 49 -12.51 19.41 -7.92
C SER A 49 -11.02 19.38 -8.22
N HIS A 50 -10.58 18.33 -8.89
CA HIS A 50 -9.22 18.20 -9.42
C HIS A 50 -9.17 17.09 -10.46
N PHE A 51 -8.50 17.33 -11.60
CA PHE A 51 -8.51 16.39 -12.72
C PHE A 51 -7.46 15.28 -12.61
N GLN A 52 -6.35 15.54 -11.92
CA GLN A 52 -5.19 14.65 -11.91
C GLN A 52 -5.02 13.97 -10.56
N LYS A 53 -4.36 12.81 -10.52
CA LYS A 53 -3.99 12.19 -9.25
C LYS A 53 -2.94 13.06 -8.58
N LEU A 54 -3.09 13.30 -7.28
CA LEU A 54 -2.06 14.02 -6.53
C LEU A 54 -0.80 13.16 -6.44
N SER A 55 0.35 13.78 -6.62
CA SER A 55 1.63 13.11 -6.37
C SER A 55 1.86 12.92 -4.88
N GLU A 56 2.77 12.02 -4.51
CA GLU A 56 3.17 11.84 -3.12
C GLU A 56 3.80 13.11 -2.55
N GLU A 57 4.51 13.88 -3.37
CA GLU A 57 5.07 15.19 -3.00
C GLU A 57 3.97 16.21 -2.72
N GLU A 58 2.95 16.30 -3.57
CA GLU A 58 1.80 17.20 -3.36
C GLU A 58 1.04 16.84 -2.08
N LEU A 59 0.75 15.55 -1.87
CA LEU A 59 0.10 15.06 -0.65
C LEU A 59 0.92 15.40 0.60
N SER A 60 2.23 15.21 0.54
CA SER A 60 3.15 15.57 1.62
C SER A 60 3.16 17.08 1.89
N LEU A 61 3.20 17.91 0.85
CA LEU A 61 3.14 19.37 0.98
C LEU A 61 1.82 19.83 1.62
N ILE A 62 0.69 19.26 1.19
CA ILE A 62 -0.64 19.56 1.74
C ILE A 62 -0.70 19.18 3.22
N GLU A 63 -0.32 17.95 3.56
CA GLU A 63 -0.31 17.48 4.96
C GLU A 63 0.61 18.33 5.84
N ASN A 64 1.78 18.71 5.34
CA ASN A 64 2.73 19.57 6.05
C ASN A 64 2.16 20.98 6.26
N GLN A 65 1.51 21.56 5.26
CA GLN A 65 0.88 22.88 5.37
C GLN A 65 -0.24 22.88 6.42
N VAL A 66 -1.10 21.85 6.43
CA VAL A 66 -2.16 21.71 7.46
C VAL A 66 -1.54 21.62 8.84
N ASN A 67 -0.53 20.76 9.04
CA ASN A 67 0.13 20.63 10.33
C ASN A 67 0.88 21.90 10.76
N THR A 68 1.38 22.72 9.82
CA THR A 68 1.95 24.04 10.13
C THR A 68 0.89 25.00 10.67
N LEU A 69 -0.26 25.10 10.00
CA LEU A 69 -1.38 25.94 10.45
C LEU A 69 -1.95 25.50 11.82
N ILE A 70 -1.89 24.20 12.10
CA ILE A 70 -2.20 23.65 13.43
C ILE A 70 -1.20 24.17 14.48
N ARG A 71 0.12 24.07 14.20
CA ARG A 71 1.17 24.48 15.13
C ARG A 71 1.23 25.99 15.38
N GLU A 72 0.79 26.80 14.43
CA GLU A 72 0.61 28.24 14.62
C GLU A 72 -0.42 28.56 15.72
N ASN A 73 -1.30 27.61 16.05
CA ASN A 73 -2.29 27.73 17.12
C ASN A 73 -3.19 28.96 16.97
N ASN A 74 -3.60 29.27 15.73
CA ASN A 74 -4.50 30.36 15.40
C ASN A 74 -5.81 30.22 16.19
N LEU A 75 -6.25 31.30 16.83
CA LEU A 75 -7.51 31.33 17.58
C LEU A 75 -8.72 31.31 16.64
N LEU A 76 -9.84 30.80 17.13
CA LEU A 76 -11.12 30.88 16.44
C LEU A 76 -11.61 32.34 16.38
N GLU A 77 -11.68 32.89 15.18
CA GLU A 77 -12.40 34.11 14.88
C GLU A 77 -13.79 33.74 14.32
N GLU A 78 -14.84 33.94 15.13
CA GLU A 78 -16.22 33.59 14.78
C GLU A 78 -17.07 34.85 14.69
N GLN A 79 -17.79 35.01 13.58
CA GLN A 79 -18.84 36.02 13.44
C GLN A 79 -20.16 35.34 13.09
N ARG A 80 -21.23 35.77 13.74
CA ARG A 80 -22.59 35.26 13.54
C ARG A 80 -23.47 36.37 12.99
N GLU A 81 -24.48 35.99 12.21
CA GLU A 81 -25.49 36.89 11.67
C GLU A 81 -24.92 38.02 10.80
N ILE A 82 -23.81 37.76 10.10
CA ILE A 82 -23.22 38.75 9.19
C ILE A 82 -23.85 38.65 7.80
N PRO A 83 -24.06 39.77 7.07
CA PRO A 83 -24.52 39.72 5.69
C PRO A 83 -23.59 38.89 4.80
N VAL A 84 -24.15 38.11 3.89
CA VAL A 84 -23.38 37.24 2.98
C VAL A 84 -22.33 38.03 2.19
N ASP A 85 -22.73 39.18 1.63
CA ASP A 85 -21.82 40.02 0.84
C ASP A 85 -20.62 40.51 1.64
N ASP A 86 -20.82 40.82 2.93
CA ASP A 86 -19.74 41.27 3.80
C ASP A 86 -18.82 40.12 4.21
N ALA A 87 -19.37 38.91 4.37
CA ALA A 87 -18.58 37.70 4.57
C ALA A 87 -17.68 37.42 3.36
N LEU A 88 -18.23 37.51 2.15
CA LEU A 88 -17.49 37.28 0.90
C LEU A 88 -16.40 38.34 0.68
N LYS A 89 -16.66 39.62 1.01
CA LYS A 89 -15.64 40.69 0.98
C LYS A 89 -14.48 40.44 1.93
N GLN A 90 -14.73 39.75 3.06
CA GLN A 90 -13.69 39.33 4.00
C GLN A 90 -12.88 38.10 3.53
N GLY A 91 -13.17 37.60 2.32
CA GLY A 91 -12.51 36.44 1.72
C GLY A 91 -13.12 35.10 2.10
N ALA A 92 -14.29 35.08 2.75
CA ALA A 92 -14.93 33.82 3.13
C ALA A 92 -15.27 32.98 1.90
N LEU A 93 -14.87 31.71 1.93
CA LEU A 93 -15.27 30.76 0.91
C LEU A 93 -16.72 30.32 1.16
N ALA A 94 -17.55 30.48 0.13
CA ALA A 94 -18.86 29.86 0.07
C ALA A 94 -18.73 28.40 -0.40
N LEU A 95 -19.52 27.52 0.19
CA LEU A 95 -19.57 26.11 -0.17
C LEU A 95 -20.37 25.93 -1.46
N PHE A 96 -19.84 25.13 -2.37
CA PHE A 96 -20.46 24.89 -3.68
C PHE A 96 -21.82 24.21 -3.53
N GLY A 97 -22.85 24.76 -4.19
CA GLY A 97 -24.20 24.19 -4.25
C GLY A 97 -25.12 24.54 -3.08
N GLU A 98 -24.61 25.22 -2.05
CA GLU A 98 -25.42 25.68 -0.92
C GLU A 98 -26.15 26.99 -1.24
N LYS A 99 -27.40 27.10 -0.75
CA LYS A 99 -28.15 28.35 -0.78
C LYS A 99 -28.08 29.00 0.59
N TYR A 100 -27.52 30.20 0.63
CA TYR A 100 -27.41 30.99 1.85
C TYR A 100 -28.59 31.95 1.99
N GLY A 101 -29.07 32.14 3.22
CA GLY A 101 -30.01 33.23 3.54
C GLY A 101 -29.29 34.58 3.65
N ASP A 102 -30.00 35.62 4.08
CA ASP A 102 -29.46 36.99 4.13
C ASP A 102 -28.27 37.14 5.10
N SER A 103 -28.23 36.30 6.15
CA SER A 103 -27.19 36.31 7.18
C SER A 103 -26.54 34.94 7.34
N VAL A 104 -25.21 34.94 7.55
CA VAL A 104 -24.39 33.72 7.65
C VAL A 104 -23.47 33.75 8.88
N ARG A 105 -22.82 32.62 9.12
CA ARG A 105 -21.77 32.45 10.14
C ARG A 105 -20.45 32.20 9.46
N THR A 106 -19.43 33.00 9.79
CA THR A 106 -18.05 32.78 9.36
C THR A 106 -17.24 32.14 10.46
N ILE A 107 -16.35 31.25 10.03
CA ILE A 107 -15.34 30.62 10.86
C ILE A 107 -14.00 30.91 10.22
N ARG A 108 -13.12 31.54 11.00
CA ARG A 108 -11.75 31.84 10.57
C ARG A 108 -10.74 31.26 11.55
N PHE A 109 -9.70 30.67 10.98
CA PHE A 109 -8.47 30.26 11.64
C PHE A 109 -7.29 30.79 10.82
N GLY A 110 -6.73 31.93 11.24
CA GLY A 110 -5.66 32.60 10.50
C GLY A 110 -6.08 32.86 9.04
N PRO A 111 -5.37 32.30 8.04
CA PRO A 111 -5.66 32.53 6.63
C PRO A 111 -6.85 31.70 6.07
N SER A 112 -7.38 30.74 6.83
CA SER A 112 -8.56 29.95 6.42
C SER A 112 -9.82 30.64 6.92
N ILE A 113 -10.75 30.99 6.02
CA ILE A 113 -12.06 31.56 6.35
C ILE A 113 -13.16 30.96 5.46
N GLU A 114 -14.20 30.44 6.09
CA GLU A 114 -15.30 29.76 5.40
C GLU A 114 -16.66 30.09 6.04
N LEU A 115 -17.73 29.97 5.24
CA LEU A 115 -19.10 29.98 5.73
C LEU A 115 -19.44 28.61 6.32
N CYS A 116 -19.59 28.53 7.65
CA CYS A 116 -19.82 27.24 8.31
C CYS A 116 -20.69 27.31 9.58
N GLY A 117 -21.71 26.46 9.63
CA GLY A 117 -22.60 26.28 10.78
C GLY A 117 -22.16 25.22 11.80
N GLY A 118 -21.05 24.52 11.56
CA GLY A 118 -20.63 23.38 12.37
C GLY A 118 -19.91 23.70 13.67
N THR A 119 -19.58 22.67 14.45
CA THR A 119 -18.76 22.81 15.66
C THR A 119 -17.28 22.87 15.32
N HIS A 120 -16.54 23.77 15.97
CA HIS A 120 -15.11 23.98 15.76
C HIS A 120 -14.34 24.03 17.07
N VAL A 121 -13.04 23.78 17.00
CA VAL A 121 -12.10 23.99 18.11
C VAL A 121 -11.93 25.47 18.42
N GLN A 122 -11.43 25.82 19.61
CA GLN A 122 -11.20 27.22 19.98
C GLN A 122 -9.85 27.76 19.47
N ALA A 123 -8.91 26.86 19.15
CA ALA A 123 -7.63 27.20 18.55
C ALA A 123 -7.12 26.01 17.74
N THR A 124 -6.40 26.25 16.63
CA THR A 124 -5.96 25.18 15.72
C THR A 124 -5.05 24.15 16.39
N GLY A 125 -4.30 24.54 17.44
CA GLY A 125 -3.45 23.60 18.19
C GLY A 125 -4.24 22.51 18.93
N GLN A 126 -5.53 22.71 19.19
CA GLN A 126 -6.40 21.69 19.80
C GLN A 126 -6.69 20.50 18.87
N ILE A 127 -6.43 20.64 17.57
CA ILE A 127 -6.60 19.55 16.59
C ILE A 127 -5.59 18.42 16.86
N GLY A 128 -4.42 18.73 17.43
CA GLY A 128 -3.32 17.77 17.58
C GLY A 128 -2.67 17.47 16.24
N CYS A 129 -2.37 16.22 15.93
CA CYS A 129 -1.83 15.86 14.61
C CYS A 129 -2.93 15.77 13.55
N PHE A 130 -2.58 16.06 12.29
CA PHE A 130 -3.39 15.75 11.12
C PHE A 130 -2.64 14.76 10.21
N LYS A 131 -3.33 13.73 9.74
CA LYS A 131 -2.75 12.73 8.84
C LYS A 131 -3.70 12.40 7.69
N ILE A 132 -3.23 12.52 6.45
CA ILE A 132 -3.90 11.96 5.27
C ILE A 132 -3.69 10.45 5.28
N VAL A 133 -4.79 9.71 5.22
CA VAL A 133 -4.81 8.24 5.16
C VAL A 133 -4.84 7.77 3.72
N SER A 134 -5.60 8.44 2.86
CA SER A 134 -5.73 8.07 1.46
C SER A 134 -6.18 9.23 0.57
N GLU A 135 -5.88 9.08 -0.71
CA GLU A 135 -6.40 9.91 -1.80
C GLU A 135 -6.94 8.99 -2.89
N SER A 136 -8.14 9.30 -3.42
CA SER A 136 -8.74 8.52 -4.52
C SER A 136 -9.65 9.35 -5.41
N ALA A 137 -9.82 8.94 -6.67
CA ALA A 137 -10.82 9.50 -7.58
C ALA A 137 -12.20 8.88 -7.29
N ILE A 138 -13.22 9.72 -7.12
CA ILE A 138 -14.60 9.26 -6.84
C ILE A 138 -15.58 9.53 -7.99
N ALA A 139 -15.25 10.49 -8.85
CA ALA A 139 -15.97 10.80 -10.08
C ALA A 139 -15.03 11.51 -11.07
N ALA A 140 -15.47 11.72 -12.31
CA ALA A 140 -14.70 12.49 -13.29
C ALA A 140 -14.44 13.91 -12.77
N GLY A 141 -13.17 14.28 -12.62
CA GLY A 141 -12.75 15.59 -12.11
C GLY A 141 -12.95 15.80 -10.61
N VAL A 142 -13.28 14.76 -9.84
CA VAL A 142 -13.50 14.87 -8.38
C VAL A 142 -12.65 13.85 -7.63
N ARG A 143 -11.93 14.34 -6.63
CA ARG A 143 -11.02 13.56 -5.80
C ARG A 143 -11.40 13.64 -4.34
N ARG A 144 -11.09 12.61 -3.58
CA ARG A 144 -11.36 12.50 -2.15
C ARG A 144 -10.07 12.33 -1.39
N ILE A 145 -9.89 13.14 -0.36
CA ILE A 145 -8.93 12.90 0.71
C ILE A 145 -9.68 12.35 1.92
N GLU A 146 -9.19 11.24 2.46
CA GLU A 146 -9.58 10.76 3.79
C GLU A 146 -8.46 11.03 4.77
N ALA A 147 -8.79 11.59 5.92
CA ALA A 147 -7.83 11.99 6.92
C ALA A 147 -8.33 11.78 8.35
N ILE A 148 -7.40 11.76 9.28
CA ILE A 148 -7.62 11.57 10.71
C ILE A 148 -6.88 12.64 11.51
N THR A 149 -7.40 12.95 12.70
CA THR A 149 -6.80 13.94 13.60
C THR A 149 -6.61 13.41 15.03
N ALA A 150 -5.90 14.19 15.84
CA ALA A 150 -5.74 13.98 17.28
C ALA A 150 -5.32 12.54 17.62
N GLU A 151 -5.96 11.95 18.63
CA GLU A 151 -5.70 10.59 19.13
C GLU A 151 -5.75 9.52 18.02
N ARG A 152 -6.61 9.67 17.00
CA ARG A 152 -6.67 8.71 15.89
C ARG A 152 -5.41 8.76 15.03
N ALA A 153 -4.89 9.96 14.79
CA ALA A 153 -3.61 10.14 14.09
C ALA A 153 -2.44 9.57 14.93
N GLU A 154 -2.44 9.81 16.25
CA GLU A 154 -1.42 9.24 17.15
C GLU A 154 -1.44 7.71 17.15
N GLN A 155 -2.62 7.09 17.25
CA GLN A 155 -2.79 5.64 17.16
C GLN A 155 -2.30 5.08 15.83
N TYR A 156 -2.58 5.78 14.73
CA TYR A 156 -2.08 5.42 13.41
C TYR A 156 -0.54 5.42 13.38
N PHE A 157 0.11 6.49 13.85
CA PHE A 157 1.57 6.56 13.91
C PHE A 157 2.19 5.46 14.77
N ASN A 158 1.64 5.22 15.96
CA ASN A 158 2.13 4.17 16.86
C ASN A 158 2.03 2.79 16.20
N THR A 159 0.93 2.51 15.51
CA THR A 159 0.76 1.26 14.75
C THR A 159 1.83 1.10 13.67
N GLN A 160 2.15 2.17 12.93
CA GLN A 160 3.21 2.13 11.91
C GLN A 160 4.61 1.93 12.52
N LEU A 161 4.87 2.56 13.67
CA LEU A 161 6.14 2.41 14.40
C LEU A 161 6.31 0.98 14.94
N ASP A 162 5.23 0.37 15.43
CA ASP A 162 5.25 -1.03 15.90
C ASP A 162 5.53 -2.01 14.76
N VAL A 163 4.92 -1.80 13.59
CA VAL A 163 5.23 -2.60 12.39
C VAL A 163 6.70 -2.44 12.01
N LEU A 164 7.21 -1.20 11.97
CA LEU A 164 8.63 -0.94 11.67
C LEU A 164 9.57 -1.61 12.68
N LYS A 165 9.19 -1.62 13.97
CA LYS A 165 9.95 -2.30 15.02
C LYS A 165 10.00 -3.82 14.79
N GLN A 166 8.86 -4.43 14.48
CA GLN A 166 8.81 -5.87 14.16
C GLN A 166 9.67 -6.22 12.94
N ILE A 167 9.65 -5.38 11.90
CA ILE A 167 10.51 -5.56 10.72
C ILE A 167 12.00 -5.46 11.12
N LYS A 168 12.37 -4.45 11.94
CA LYS A 168 13.74 -4.30 12.46
C LYS A 168 14.25 -5.55 13.18
N GLU A 169 13.40 -6.16 13.99
CA GLU A 169 13.70 -7.39 14.72
C GLU A 169 13.90 -8.58 13.76
N MET A 170 13.07 -8.69 12.71
CA MET A 170 13.19 -9.76 11.71
C MET A 170 14.45 -9.67 10.87
N VAL A 171 14.84 -8.47 10.43
CA VAL A 171 15.96 -8.30 9.48
C VAL A 171 17.35 -8.38 10.12
N LYS A 172 17.42 -8.54 11.46
CA LYS A 172 18.67 -8.64 12.25
C LYS A 172 19.70 -7.53 11.95
N ASN A 173 19.25 -6.40 11.40
CA ASN A 173 20.04 -5.20 11.12
C ASN A 173 19.20 -3.94 11.43
N PRO A 174 19.02 -3.60 12.72
CA PRO A 174 18.07 -2.57 13.14
C PRO A 174 18.49 -1.14 12.76
N ALA A 175 19.76 -0.93 12.43
CA ALA A 175 20.31 0.38 12.06
C ALA A 175 19.99 0.76 10.60
N ASP A 176 19.89 -0.22 9.70
CA ASP A 176 19.52 -0.02 8.30
C ASP A 176 18.59 -1.14 7.83
N VAL A 177 17.29 -0.93 8.09
CA VAL A 177 16.23 -1.88 7.75
C VAL A 177 16.21 -2.17 6.26
N LEU A 178 16.36 -1.14 5.42
CA LEU A 178 16.31 -1.28 3.97
C LEU A 178 17.46 -2.15 3.46
N LYS A 179 18.67 -1.95 3.98
CA LYS A 179 19.81 -2.81 3.67
C LYS A 179 19.60 -4.24 4.18
N GLY A 180 19.05 -4.41 5.39
CA GLY A 180 18.67 -5.72 5.92
C GLY A 180 17.73 -6.48 4.98
N VAL A 181 16.65 -5.83 4.53
CA VAL A 181 15.70 -6.39 3.55
C VAL A 181 16.39 -6.71 2.23
N LYS A 182 17.20 -5.79 1.69
CA LYS A 182 17.95 -6.02 0.43
C LYS A 182 18.88 -7.22 0.52
N ASN A 183 19.60 -7.38 1.63
CA ASN A 183 20.48 -8.52 1.85
C ASN A 183 19.71 -9.84 1.85
N ILE A 184 18.57 -9.90 2.57
CA ILE A 184 17.72 -11.09 2.60
C ILE A 184 17.21 -11.44 1.19
N LEU A 185 16.79 -10.44 0.41
CA LEU A 185 16.34 -10.67 -0.97
C LEU A 185 17.47 -11.19 -1.88
N GLN A 186 18.67 -10.63 -1.76
CA GLN A 186 19.84 -11.06 -2.51
C GLN A 186 20.28 -12.48 -2.12
N GLU A 187 20.29 -12.79 -0.82
CA GLU A 187 20.61 -14.12 -0.30
C GLU A 187 19.56 -15.15 -0.77
N ASN A 188 18.27 -14.80 -0.76
CA ASN A 188 17.21 -15.67 -1.28
C ASN A 188 17.41 -15.99 -2.76
N GLN A 189 17.76 -14.98 -3.58
CA GLN A 189 18.04 -15.18 -4.99
C GLN A 189 19.27 -16.07 -5.21
N LYS A 190 20.34 -15.85 -4.44
CA LYS A 190 21.55 -16.68 -4.49
C LYS A 190 21.26 -18.14 -4.10
N LEU A 191 20.51 -18.36 -3.02
CA LEU A 191 20.12 -19.69 -2.56
C LEU A 191 19.26 -20.42 -3.59
N LYS A 192 18.34 -19.72 -4.28
CA LYS A 192 17.56 -20.29 -5.39
C LYS A 192 18.46 -20.75 -6.53
N GLN A 193 19.40 -19.92 -6.98
CA GLN A 193 20.35 -20.29 -8.02
C GLN A 193 21.23 -21.47 -7.62
N GLN A 194 21.69 -21.52 -6.36
CA GLN A 194 22.45 -22.65 -5.84
C GLN A 194 21.61 -23.93 -5.79
N ALA A 195 20.34 -23.84 -5.40
CA ALA A 195 19.43 -24.99 -5.39
C ALA A 195 19.19 -25.54 -6.80
N GLU A 196 18.96 -24.66 -7.78
CA GLU A 196 18.82 -25.03 -9.20
C GLU A 196 20.09 -25.70 -9.74
N HIS A 197 21.26 -25.13 -9.42
CA HIS A 197 22.55 -25.69 -9.83
C HIS A 197 22.78 -27.09 -9.24
N LEU A 198 22.55 -27.27 -7.93
CA LEU A 198 22.67 -28.56 -7.26
C LEU A 198 21.67 -29.59 -7.81
N LEU A 199 20.47 -29.17 -8.18
CA LEU A 199 19.49 -30.03 -8.83
C LEU A 199 19.99 -30.50 -10.20
N HIS A 200 20.57 -29.60 -11.00
CA HIS A 200 21.17 -29.94 -12.30
C HIS A 200 22.34 -30.91 -12.16
N GLU A 201 23.26 -30.68 -11.21
CA GLU A 201 24.38 -31.60 -10.94
C GLU A 201 23.88 -32.97 -10.47
N LYS A 202 22.86 -33.00 -9.61
CA LYS A 202 22.23 -34.26 -9.17
C LYS A 202 21.62 -35.02 -10.34
N ILE A 203 20.88 -34.34 -11.22
CA ILE A 203 20.32 -34.97 -12.43
C ILE A 203 21.43 -35.53 -13.31
N GLU A 204 22.53 -34.80 -13.48
CA GLU A 204 23.66 -35.28 -14.29
C GLU A 204 24.28 -36.55 -13.69
N ASN A 205 24.66 -36.52 -12.41
CA ASN A 205 25.28 -37.65 -11.74
C ASN A 205 24.38 -38.90 -11.75
N VAL A 206 23.09 -38.73 -11.46
CA VAL A 206 22.12 -39.83 -11.49
C VAL A 206 21.95 -40.36 -12.92
N SER A 207 21.93 -39.50 -13.94
CA SER A 207 21.82 -39.96 -15.33
C SER A 207 23.00 -40.83 -15.74
N GLN A 208 24.23 -40.42 -15.41
CA GLN A 208 25.44 -41.17 -15.71
C GLN A 208 25.46 -42.53 -14.99
N GLN A 209 25.06 -42.56 -13.72
CA GLN A 209 24.94 -43.80 -12.96
C GLN A 209 23.91 -44.76 -13.61
N LEU A 210 22.72 -44.27 -13.92
CA LEU A 210 21.66 -45.09 -14.51
C LEU A 210 22.00 -45.58 -15.93
N ILE A 211 22.76 -44.81 -16.70
CA ILE A 211 23.30 -45.24 -18.00
C ILE A 211 24.29 -46.38 -17.84
N GLN A 212 25.18 -46.32 -16.83
CA GLN A 212 26.15 -47.38 -16.56
C GLN A 212 25.48 -48.66 -16.05
N GLU A 213 24.40 -48.52 -15.27
CA GLU A 213 23.60 -49.64 -14.76
C GLU A 213 22.56 -50.16 -15.78
N ALA A 214 22.50 -49.58 -16.98
CA ALA A 214 21.51 -49.95 -17.99
C ALA A 214 21.65 -51.42 -18.41
N ILE A 215 20.51 -52.10 -18.50
CA ILE A 215 20.45 -53.53 -18.84
C ILE A 215 20.40 -53.66 -20.37
N GLN A 216 21.43 -54.25 -20.97
CA GLN A 216 21.43 -54.55 -22.41
C GLN A 216 20.38 -55.60 -22.77
N LYS A 217 19.55 -55.30 -23.77
CA LYS A 217 18.65 -56.20 -24.50
C LYS A 217 19.09 -56.28 -25.96
N GLU A 218 18.46 -57.14 -26.76
CA GLU A 218 18.91 -57.41 -28.14
C GLU A 218 19.03 -56.12 -28.99
N GLU A 219 18.02 -55.25 -28.93
CA GLU A 219 17.94 -54.04 -29.77
C GLU A 219 18.06 -52.72 -28.99
N TYR A 220 18.04 -52.76 -27.64
CA TYR A 220 18.04 -51.56 -26.80
C TYR A 220 18.64 -51.78 -25.40
N ARG A 221 18.93 -50.68 -24.72
CA ARG A 221 19.33 -50.61 -23.31
C ARG A 221 18.16 -50.14 -22.45
N LEU A 222 17.79 -50.96 -21.46
CA LEU A 222 16.71 -50.70 -20.53
C LEU A 222 17.23 -50.03 -19.25
N VAL A 223 16.65 -48.88 -18.89
CA VAL A 223 16.88 -48.21 -17.61
C VAL A 223 15.58 -48.23 -16.81
N THR A 224 15.62 -48.87 -15.65
CA THR A 224 14.50 -48.88 -14.70
C THR A 224 15.00 -48.50 -13.32
N SER A 225 14.41 -47.48 -12.70
CA SER A 225 14.78 -47.08 -11.34
C SER A 225 13.64 -46.37 -10.62
N MET A 226 13.64 -46.46 -9.29
CA MET A 226 12.78 -45.64 -8.45
C MET A 226 13.57 -44.41 -8.00
N VAL A 227 13.10 -43.22 -8.37
CA VAL A 227 13.76 -41.95 -8.07
C VAL A 227 12.89 -41.09 -7.17
N ASN A 228 13.49 -40.55 -6.10
CA ASN A 228 12.81 -39.60 -5.22
C ASN A 228 13.10 -38.16 -5.67
N MET A 229 12.31 -37.69 -6.62
CA MET A 229 12.38 -36.34 -7.19
C MET A 229 11.01 -35.90 -7.72
N GLU A 230 10.85 -34.59 -7.88
CA GLU A 230 9.65 -34.00 -8.47
C GLU A 230 9.41 -34.49 -9.90
N PRO A 231 8.15 -34.52 -10.39
CA PRO A 231 7.82 -35.00 -11.73
C PRO A 231 8.62 -34.35 -12.86
N ASP A 232 8.82 -33.03 -12.81
CA ASP A 232 9.59 -32.32 -13.84
C ASP A 232 11.08 -32.66 -13.79
N ALA A 233 11.65 -32.84 -12.59
CA ALA A 233 13.03 -33.30 -12.43
C ALA A 233 13.21 -34.75 -12.94
N ALA A 234 12.26 -35.64 -12.66
CA ALA A 234 12.26 -37.01 -13.18
C ALA A 234 12.14 -37.06 -14.70
N LYS A 235 11.29 -36.18 -15.27
CA LYS A 235 11.17 -36.00 -16.72
C LYS A 235 12.50 -35.54 -17.33
N ASN A 236 13.12 -34.51 -16.76
CA ASN A 236 14.43 -34.02 -17.22
C ASN A 236 15.52 -35.09 -17.13
N LEU A 237 15.53 -35.90 -16.06
CA LEU A 237 16.43 -37.05 -15.92
C LEU A 237 16.22 -38.07 -17.06
N ALA A 238 14.97 -38.46 -17.33
CA ALA A 238 14.66 -39.40 -18.40
C ALA A 238 15.07 -38.87 -19.78
N PHE A 239 14.79 -37.59 -20.06
CA PHE A 239 15.21 -36.92 -21.30
C PHE A 239 16.74 -36.93 -21.46
N ARG A 240 17.48 -36.67 -20.38
CA ARG A 240 18.94 -36.66 -20.43
C ARG A 240 19.52 -38.04 -20.73
N ILE A 241 18.93 -39.10 -20.20
CA ILE A 241 19.35 -40.49 -20.49
C ILE A 241 19.13 -40.82 -21.97
N ILE A 242 17.95 -40.53 -22.53
CA ILE A 242 17.69 -40.80 -23.96
C ILE A 242 18.48 -39.88 -24.91
N GLN A 243 19.00 -38.74 -24.43
CA GLN A 243 19.92 -37.90 -25.19
C GLN A 243 21.35 -38.44 -25.23
N ALA A 244 21.72 -39.32 -24.30
CA ALA A 244 23.06 -39.91 -24.26
C ALA A 244 23.26 -41.04 -25.29
N GLY A 245 22.20 -41.51 -25.95
CA GLY A 245 22.27 -42.58 -26.94
C GLY A 245 20.94 -42.83 -27.65
N THR A 246 20.97 -43.52 -28.78
CA THR A 246 19.80 -43.72 -29.64
C THR A 246 18.97 -44.96 -29.30
N ASP A 247 19.40 -45.76 -28.33
CA ASP A 247 18.90 -47.10 -28.05
C ASP A 247 18.38 -47.26 -26.61
N PHE A 248 17.89 -46.19 -25.97
CA PHE A 248 17.40 -46.27 -24.58
C PHE A 248 15.87 -46.39 -24.48
N LEU A 249 15.42 -47.32 -23.63
CA LEU A 249 14.09 -47.33 -23.05
C LEU A 249 14.20 -47.04 -21.55
N VAL A 250 13.57 -45.95 -21.09
CA VAL A 250 13.66 -45.46 -19.71
C VAL A 250 12.30 -45.53 -19.05
N VAL A 251 12.22 -46.17 -17.88
CA VAL A 251 11.04 -46.19 -17.02
C VAL A 251 11.45 -45.81 -15.60
N LEU A 252 11.08 -44.62 -15.16
CA LEU A 252 11.36 -44.14 -13.81
C LEU A 252 10.08 -44.12 -13.00
N ALA A 253 10.08 -44.77 -11.84
CA ALA A 253 9.02 -44.62 -10.85
C ALA A 253 9.38 -43.48 -9.90
N THR A 254 8.41 -42.61 -9.59
CA THR A 254 8.56 -41.54 -8.61
C THR A 254 7.58 -41.72 -7.45
N LEU A 255 8.00 -41.31 -6.25
CA LEU A 255 7.11 -41.15 -5.11
C LEU A 255 7.45 -39.81 -4.46
N HIS A 256 6.75 -38.76 -4.89
CA HIS A 256 6.97 -37.40 -4.41
C HIS A 256 5.77 -36.93 -3.59
N GLU A 257 5.99 -36.50 -2.35
CA GLU A 257 4.93 -36.11 -1.41
C GLU A 257 3.79 -37.15 -1.28
N GLY A 258 4.13 -38.44 -1.33
CA GLY A 258 3.17 -39.54 -1.25
C GLY A 258 2.34 -39.76 -2.51
N LYS A 259 2.58 -39.01 -3.60
CA LYS A 259 1.95 -39.22 -4.90
C LYS A 259 2.86 -40.09 -5.78
N PRO A 260 2.40 -41.29 -6.19
CA PRO A 260 3.17 -42.11 -7.12
C PRO A 260 3.08 -41.52 -8.54
N GLY A 261 4.17 -41.64 -9.28
CA GLY A 261 4.25 -41.27 -10.69
C GLY A 261 5.13 -42.23 -11.46
N ILE A 262 4.95 -42.26 -12.78
CA ILE A 262 5.81 -43.00 -13.69
C ILE A 262 6.18 -42.08 -14.85
N VAL A 263 7.47 -42.00 -15.15
CA VAL A 263 8.00 -41.33 -16.34
C VAL A 263 8.51 -42.41 -17.28
N VAL A 264 8.01 -42.40 -18.51
CA VAL A 264 8.49 -43.26 -19.58
C VAL A 264 9.07 -42.38 -20.67
N ALA A 265 10.28 -42.71 -21.13
CA ALA A 265 10.93 -42.05 -22.25
C ALA A 265 11.63 -43.10 -23.12
N LEU A 266 11.69 -42.83 -24.42
CA LEU A 266 12.24 -43.74 -25.43
C LEU A 266 12.99 -42.91 -26.46
N SER A 267 14.18 -43.38 -26.85
CA SER A 267 14.97 -42.77 -27.91
C SER A 267 14.25 -42.90 -29.26
N GLU A 268 14.41 -41.92 -30.16
CA GLU A 268 13.68 -41.86 -31.44
C GLU A 268 13.93 -43.04 -32.40
N ALA A 269 15.03 -43.78 -32.22
CA ALA A 269 15.38 -44.91 -33.07
C ALA A 269 14.73 -46.25 -32.63
N LEU A 270 13.91 -46.23 -31.57
CA LEU A 270 13.15 -47.36 -31.03
C LEU A 270 11.65 -47.29 -31.36
#